data_AF-A0A0K1MAT5-F1
#
_entry.id   AF-A0A0K1MAT5-F1
#
_cell.length_a   1.000
_cell.length_b   1.000
_cell.length_c   1.000
_cell.angle_alpha   90.00
_cell.angle_beta   90.00
_cell.angle_gamma   90.00
#
_symmetry.space_group_name_H-M   'P 1'
#
loop_
_entity.id
_entity.type
_entity.pdbx_description
1 polymer ?
#
loop_
_entity_poly.entity_id
_entity_poly.type
_entity_poly.pdbx_seq_one_letter_code
_entity_poly.pdbx_strand_id
1 'polypeptide(L)' 'QVSRRMIGTDAFQETPIVEVTRSITKHNYLVLDVDDIPRIIKEAFFLATSGRPGPVLVDIPKDIQQQLA' A
#
# COMPACT_ATOMS: atom_id res chain seq x y z
N GLN A 1 8.01 6.22 6.79
CA GLN A 1 7.28 6.22 5.52
C GLN A 1 7.45 7.56 4.82
N VAL A 2 7.57 7.53 3.49
CA VAL A 2 7.83 8.64 2.57
C VAL A 2 6.49 9.23 2.05
N SER A 3 6.47 10.51 1.69
CA SER A 3 5.29 11.17 1.08
C SER A 3 5.18 10.88 -0.42
N ARG A 4 3.98 10.86 -1.00
CA ARG A 4 3.74 10.58 -2.44
C ARG A 4 4.66 11.35 -3.37
N ARG A 5 4.83 12.66 -3.12
CA ARG A 5 5.68 13.57 -3.92
C ARG A 5 7.17 13.19 -3.96
N MET A 6 7.62 12.34 -3.05
CA MET A 6 9.01 11.90 -2.92
C MET A 6 9.19 10.45 -3.41
N ILE A 7 8.14 9.78 -3.87
CA ILE A 7 8.26 8.43 -4.43
C ILE A 7 9.05 8.49 -5.74
N GLY A 8 10.02 7.59 -5.90
CA GLY A 8 10.95 7.49 -7.02
C GLY A 8 12.12 8.46 -6.96
N THR A 9 12.41 9.07 -5.80
CA THR A 9 13.45 10.12 -5.68
C THR A 9 14.64 9.73 -4.82
N ASP A 10 14.75 8.45 -4.45
CA ASP A 10 15.72 7.93 -3.48
C ASP A 10 15.65 8.70 -2.14
N ALA A 11 14.42 8.98 -1.70
CA ALA A 11 14.19 9.71 -0.46
C ALA A 11 14.65 8.89 0.76
N PHE A 12 14.82 9.57 1.91
CA PHE A 12 15.29 8.91 3.12
C PHE A 12 14.37 7.75 3.53
N GLN A 13 14.94 6.55 3.63
CA GLN A 13 14.25 5.29 3.92
C GLN A 13 13.17 4.92 2.88
N GLU A 14 13.32 5.40 1.65
CA GLU A 14 12.52 4.94 0.53
C GLU A 14 12.97 3.55 0.09
N THR A 15 11.99 2.66 -0.07
CA THR A 15 12.15 1.37 -0.73
C THR A 15 10.93 1.17 -1.61
N PRO A 16 11.05 0.76 -2.89
CA PRO A 16 9.91 0.45 -3.75
C PRO A 16 9.23 -0.87 -3.32
N ILE A 17 8.61 -0.88 -2.13
CA ILE A 17 8.18 -2.10 -1.44
C ILE A 17 7.10 -2.87 -2.23
N VAL A 18 6.25 -2.16 -2.97
CA VAL A 18 5.26 -2.77 -3.86
C VAL A 18 5.92 -3.55 -5.00
N GLU A 19 7.05 -3.08 -5.52
CA GLU A 19 7.80 -3.81 -6.55
C GLU A 19 8.54 -5.00 -5.95
N VAL A 20 9.25 -4.78 -4.83
CA VAL A 20 10.00 -5.82 -4.10
C VAL A 20 9.09 -6.98 -3.70
N THR A 21 7.88 -6.69 -3.24
CA THR A 21 6.96 -7.71 -2.69
C THR A 21 5.99 -8.30 -3.70
N ARG A 22 6.01 -7.85 -4.96
CA ARG A 22 5.04 -8.27 -5.99
C ARG A 22 5.04 -9.78 -6.24
N SER A 23 6.21 -10.42 -6.18
CA SER A 23 6.36 -11.86 -6.42
C SER A 23 6.15 -12.74 -5.18
N ILE A 24 6.04 -12.13 -3.99
CA ILE A 24 5.97 -12.85 -2.70
C ILE A 24 4.73 -12.51 -1.88
N THR A 25 3.80 -11.73 -2.45
CA THR A 25 2.48 -11.46 -1.89
C THR A 25 1.40 -12.02 -2.79
N LYS A 26 0.24 -12.37 -2.22
CA LYS A 26 -0.94 -12.72 -3.01
C LYS A 26 -1.43 -11.52 -3.81
N HIS A 27 -1.36 -10.34 -3.21
CA HIS A 27 -1.61 -9.06 -3.86
C HIS A 27 -0.97 -7.93 -3.05
N ASN A 28 -0.79 -6.76 -3.66
CA ASN A 28 -0.35 -5.56 -2.95
C ASN A 28 -0.92 -4.27 -3.55
N TYR A 29 -0.95 -3.21 -2.73
CA TYR A 29 -1.49 -1.89 -3.09
C TYR A 29 -0.52 -0.77 -2.73
N LEU A 30 -0.54 0.31 -3.51
CA LEU A 30 -0.03 1.63 -3.15
C LEU A 30 -1.22 2.59 -3.04
N VAL A 31 -1.48 3.14 -1.86
CA VAL A 31 -2.59 4.07 -1.64
C VAL A 31 -2.18 5.46 -2.14
N LEU A 32 -2.88 5.97 -3.15
CA LEU A 32 -2.61 7.28 -3.76
C LEU A 32 -3.63 8.35 -3.39
N ASP A 33 -4.76 7.99 -2.77
CA ASP A 33 -5.78 8.91 -2.27
C ASP A 33 -6.29 8.46 -0.89
N VAL A 34 -6.63 9.40 -0.01
CA VAL A 34 -7.16 9.10 1.33
C VAL A 34 -8.54 8.45 1.24
N ASP A 35 -9.34 8.83 0.24
CA ASP A 35 -10.70 8.31 0.04
C ASP A 35 -10.71 6.84 -0.41
N ASP A 36 -9.58 6.32 -0.90
CA ASP A 36 -9.42 4.93 -1.31
C ASP A 36 -9.19 3.98 -0.14
N ILE A 37 -8.78 4.48 1.03
CA ILE A 37 -8.41 3.65 2.19
C ILE A 37 -9.53 2.65 2.57
N PRO A 38 -10.81 3.07 2.72
CA PRO A 38 -11.87 2.14 3.14
C PRO A 38 -12.07 1.00 2.14
N ARG A 39 -12.03 1.31 0.84
CA ARG A 39 -12.18 0.33 -0.24
C ARG A 39 -10.99 -0.64 -0.27
N ILE A 40 -9.76 -0.11 -0.27
CA ILE A 40 -8.53 -0.90 -0.37
C ILE A 40 -8.39 -1.83 0.83
N ILE A 41 -8.67 -1.37 2.05
CA ILE A 41 -8.61 -2.23 3.24
C ILE A 41 -9.63 -3.35 3.15
N LYS A 42 -10.88 -3.05 2.76
CA LYS A 42 -11.91 -4.08 2.57
C LYS A 42 -11.48 -5.14 1.54
N GLU A 43 -10.95 -4.71 0.39
CA GLU A 43 -10.43 -5.60 -0.63
C GLU A 43 -9.24 -6.43 -0.14
N ALA A 44 -8.30 -5.82 0.59
CA ALA A 44 -7.12 -6.49 1.10
C ALA A 44 -7.50 -7.66 2.04
N PHE A 45 -8.44 -7.44 2.98
CA PHE A 45 -8.94 -8.51 3.84
C PHE A 45 -9.71 -9.58 3.06
N PHE A 46 -10.54 -9.18 2.11
CA PHE A 46 -11.26 -10.12 1.24
C PHE A 46 -10.27 -11.00 0.45
N LEU A 47 -9.27 -10.40 -0.19
CA LEU A 47 -8.24 -11.12 -0.95
C LEU A 47 -7.38 -12.00 -0.04
N ALA A 48 -6.99 -11.52 1.15
CA ALA A 48 -6.17 -12.31 2.07
C ALA A 48 -6.85 -13.60 2.54
N THR A 49 -8.18 -13.57 2.69
CA THR A 49 -8.96 -14.65 3.32
C THR A 49 -9.77 -15.51 2.34
N SER A 50 -10.18 -14.98 1.19
CA SER A 50 -10.99 -15.72 0.21
C SER A 50 -10.15 -16.70 -0.63
N GLY A 51 -10.78 -17.82 -1.02
CA GLY A 51 -10.15 -18.85 -1.84
C GLY A 51 -8.95 -19.48 -1.14
N ARG A 52 -7.80 -19.58 -1.83
CA ARG A 52 -6.53 -19.95 -1.20
C ARG A 52 -5.99 -18.74 -0.41
N PRO A 53 -5.88 -18.80 0.93
CA PRO A 53 -5.42 -17.67 1.73
C PRO A 53 -3.97 -17.28 1.39
N GLY A 54 -3.61 -16.02 1.63
CA GLY A 54 -2.25 -15.53 1.41
C GLY A 54 -2.04 -14.09 1.87
N PRO A 55 -0.78 -13.65 2.00
CA PRO A 55 -0.47 -12.30 2.48
C PRO A 55 -0.84 -11.22 1.47
N VAL A 56 -1.41 -10.12 1.94
CA VAL A 56 -1.67 -8.91 1.15
C VAL A 56 -0.98 -7.72 1.82
N LEU A 57 -0.19 -6.96 1.05
CA LEU A 57 0.52 -5.77 1.54
C LEU A 57 -0.20 -4.49 1.08
N VAL A 58 -0.41 -3.54 1.98
CA VAL A 58 -0.98 -2.23 1.65
C VAL A 58 0.04 -1.16 2.06
N ASP A 59 0.61 -0.47 1.07
CA ASP A 59 1.57 0.61 1.29
C ASP A 59 0.86 1.97 1.31
N ILE A 60 1.01 2.72 2.41
CA ILE A 60 0.28 3.97 2.66
C ILE A 60 1.28 5.11 2.85
N PRO A 61 1.44 6.04 1.89
CA PRO A 61 2.34 7.18 2.00
C PRO A 61 2.07 8.07 3.22
N LYS A 62 3.10 8.74 3.72
CA LYS A 62 3.01 9.55 4.95
C LYS A 62 2.01 10.70 4.84
N ASP A 63 1.95 11.36 3.70
CA ASP A 63 1.03 12.49 3.47
C ASP A 63 -0.43 12.04 3.37
N ILE A 64 -0.71 10.81 2.91
CA ILE A 64 -2.06 10.22 2.94
C ILE A 64 -2.52 10.02 4.39
N GLN A 65 -1.64 9.53 5.27
CA GLN A 65 -1.96 9.32 6.69
C GLN A 65 -2.28 10.63 7.44
N GLN A 66 -1.77 11.75 6.93
CA GLN A 66 -1.87 13.07 7.57
C GLN A 66 -2.90 13.97 6.90
N GLN A 67 -3.52 13.54 5.80
CA GLN A 67 -4.53 14.31 5.10
C GLN A 67 -5.75 14.46 6.00
N LEU A 68 -6.08 15.69 6.36
CA LEU A 68 -7.30 16.01 7.09
C LEU A 68 -8.49 15.83 6.15
N ALA A 69 -9.53 15.15 6.65
CA ALA A 69 -10.83 15.07 5.99
C ALA A 69 -11.57 16.42 6.06
#